data_AF-A0A1I5D5K4-F1
#
_entry.id   AF-A0A1I5D5K4-F1
#
_cell.length_a   1.000
_cell.length_b   1.000
_cell.length_c   1.000
_cell.angle_alpha   90.00
_cell.angle_beta   90.00
_cell.angle_gamma   90.00
#
_symmetry.space_group_name_H-M   'P 1'
#
loop_
_entity.id
_entity.type
_entity.pdbx_description
1 polymer ?
#
loop_
_entity_poly.entity_id
_entity_poly.type
_entity_poly.pdbx_seq_one_letter_code
_entity_poly.pdbx_strand_id
1 'polypeptide(L)'
;MRFTRRRLLSLIAVLPWVASCKASPSALTSKIKDLKMQAISAEELELIKNPLSRPAWFARQNLPQGQPLEIRQRVFGDTRMLLRGADIKNVRFINCVFELFQGYDNKLENVTFEECQFFGGVFTGSFWKNAKLVRCEAEGPFQIGCANGDVTFEECVLRGMTAKEGGYGNWSDHFGLATGQGGHATFKNCKINNVQSGGAKSLRLIGCEIGDLYANLRSQSGELIIENCHAKGKQDFAGGGNYYSLISIKKSQLGEVDLMSSASKVFEIEDSSLSLKMGAVSAKYEKASFRRVKFHGEGLYCPLARFISLEMDNCSLEGKGLQLFGETNDQPLPGEYPFYWTRIRHLTFRNMTIPKAKMDYIHAGTLTLENVSLADADLSHGCFGTVQFKNAKLGGKIDLTETTIRQIDNQGLTNTAQITGKLEANPSAPLPDLAALDQPPGRPMQTPPKKKPQGKH
;
A
#
# COMPACT_ATOMS: atom_id res chain seq x y z
N MET A 1 -19.41 -27.09 -24.17
CA MET A 1 -18.37 -26.51 -23.28
C MET A 1 -17.62 -25.43 -24.06
N ARG A 2 -17.77 -24.16 -23.70
CA ARG A 2 -17.15 -23.02 -24.41
C ARG A 2 -15.90 -22.55 -23.64
N PHE A 3 -14.72 -22.82 -24.17
CA PHE A 3 -13.47 -22.21 -23.71
C PHE A 3 -13.39 -20.77 -24.24
N THR A 4 -13.26 -19.79 -23.33
CA THR A 4 -13.21 -18.36 -23.68
C THR A 4 -11.78 -17.92 -24.01
N ARG A 5 -11.63 -17.27 -25.18
CA ARG A 5 -10.41 -16.71 -25.82
C ARG A 5 -9.58 -15.71 -24.98
N ARG A 6 -9.91 -15.45 -23.71
CA ARG A 6 -9.29 -14.37 -22.92
C ARG A 6 -7.90 -14.66 -22.34
N ARG A 7 -7.41 -15.90 -22.37
CA ARG A 7 -6.06 -16.24 -21.88
C ARG A 7 -4.97 -16.26 -22.96
N LEU A 8 -5.32 -16.13 -24.24
CA LEU A 8 -4.33 -16.17 -25.33
C LEU A 8 -3.78 -14.78 -25.70
N LEU A 9 -4.48 -13.70 -25.34
CA LEU A 9 -4.15 -12.33 -25.77
C LEU A 9 -3.09 -11.62 -24.90
N SER A 10 -2.72 -12.17 -23.73
CA SER A 10 -1.60 -11.64 -22.92
C SER A 10 -0.22 -12.15 -23.35
N LEU A 11 -0.15 -13.08 -24.31
CA LEU A 11 1.09 -13.74 -24.75
C LEU A 11 1.78 -13.07 -25.94
N ILE A 12 1.10 -12.15 -26.65
CA ILE A 12 1.61 -11.56 -27.90
C ILE A 12 2.25 -10.17 -27.69
N ALA A 13 2.06 -9.52 -26.53
CA ALA A 13 2.52 -8.15 -26.29
C ALA A 13 4.02 -8.01 -25.93
N VAL A 14 4.75 -9.09 -25.66
CA VAL A 14 6.13 -9.01 -25.13
C VAL A 14 7.21 -9.03 -26.24
N LEU A 15 6.87 -9.47 -27.46
CA LEU A 15 7.85 -9.66 -28.53
C LEU A 15 8.40 -8.37 -29.19
N PRO A 16 7.65 -7.26 -29.30
CA PRO A 16 8.21 -5.98 -29.78
C PRO A 16 9.06 -5.24 -28.72
N TRP A 17 9.03 -5.69 -27.47
CA TRP A 17 9.47 -4.93 -26.29
C TRP A 17 10.99 -4.87 -26.12
N VAL A 18 11.70 -5.94 -26.49
CA VAL A 18 13.16 -6.05 -26.31
C VAL A 18 13.94 -5.27 -27.38
N ALA A 19 13.34 -4.98 -28.54
CA ALA A 19 14.06 -4.38 -29.67
C ALA A 19 14.25 -2.86 -29.59
N SER A 20 13.55 -2.15 -28.69
CA SER A 20 13.55 -0.67 -28.63
C SER A 20 14.38 -0.07 -27.48
N CYS A 21 14.86 -0.88 -26.54
CA CYS A 21 15.60 -0.40 -25.39
C CYS A 21 17.09 -0.18 -25.73
N LYS A 22 17.46 1.01 -26.22
CA LYS A 22 18.84 1.50 -26.12
C LYS A 22 19.10 1.93 -24.67
N ALA A 23 19.31 0.96 -23.79
CA ALA A 23 19.79 1.24 -22.44
C ALA A 23 21.18 1.87 -22.54
N SER A 24 21.38 3.03 -21.90
CA SER A 24 22.75 3.54 -21.68
C SER A 24 23.52 2.49 -20.88
N PRO A 25 24.82 2.27 -21.15
CA PRO A 25 25.62 1.33 -20.36
C PRO A 25 25.54 1.76 -18.88
N SER A 26 24.84 1.00 -18.06
CA SER A 26 24.74 1.30 -16.63
C SER A 26 26.12 1.11 -16.01
N ALA A 27 26.39 1.78 -14.88
CA ALA A 27 27.60 1.57 -14.08
C ALA A 27 27.77 0.10 -13.60
N LEU A 28 26.78 -0.75 -13.88
CA LEU A 28 26.74 -2.15 -13.54
C LEU A 28 27.16 -3.07 -14.70
N THR A 29 26.91 -2.68 -15.96
CA THR A 29 27.39 -3.44 -17.13
C THR A 29 28.92 -3.46 -17.22
N SER A 30 29.60 -2.48 -16.59
CA SER A 30 31.05 -2.53 -16.39
C SER A 30 31.46 -3.57 -15.33
N LYS A 31 30.74 -3.71 -14.21
CA LYS A 31 31.04 -4.72 -13.16
C LYS A 31 30.92 -6.16 -13.66
N ILE A 32 29.98 -6.43 -14.57
CA ILE A 32 29.80 -7.77 -15.16
C ILE A 32 31.03 -8.18 -15.99
N LYS A 33 31.67 -7.23 -16.70
CA LYS A 33 32.86 -7.52 -17.53
C LYS A 33 34.09 -7.89 -16.72
N ASP A 34 34.15 -7.49 -15.45
CA ASP A 34 35.28 -7.78 -14.57
C ASP A 34 35.19 -9.18 -13.93
N LEU A 35 34.00 -9.81 -13.94
CA LEU A 35 33.80 -11.16 -13.44
C LEU A 35 33.99 -12.20 -14.55
N LYS A 36 34.94 -13.14 -14.36
CA LYS A 36 35.15 -14.31 -15.23
C LYS A 36 34.00 -15.33 -15.10
N MET A 37 32.78 -14.94 -15.42
CA MET A 37 31.62 -15.82 -15.32
C MET A 37 31.55 -16.81 -16.49
N GLN A 38 30.96 -17.98 -16.23
CA GLN A 38 30.77 -19.04 -17.22
C GLN A 38 29.28 -19.16 -17.57
N ALA A 39 28.98 -19.57 -18.80
CA ALA A 39 27.62 -19.99 -19.15
C ALA A 39 27.22 -21.23 -18.34
N ILE A 40 25.94 -21.36 -18.00
CA ILE A 40 25.42 -22.57 -17.36
C ILE A 40 25.58 -23.80 -18.27
N SER A 41 26.04 -24.92 -17.72
CA SER A 41 26.18 -26.17 -18.48
C SER A 41 24.85 -26.93 -18.60
N ALA A 42 24.74 -27.82 -19.60
CA ALA A 42 23.56 -28.68 -19.76
C ALA A 42 23.36 -29.63 -18.58
N GLU A 43 24.45 -30.14 -17.99
CA GLU A 43 24.39 -30.99 -16.79
C GLU A 43 23.87 -30.21 -15.58
N GLU A 44 24.38 -29.00 -15.35
CA GLU A 44 23.90 -28.12 -14.27
C GLU A 44 22.42 -27.80 -14.43
N LEU A 45 21.98 -27.52 -15.66
CA LEU A 45 20.58 -27.26 -15.95
C LEU A 45 19.68 -28.47 -15.65
N GLU A 46 20.13 -29.67 -15.98
CA GLU A 46 19.40 -30.91 -15.67
C GLU A 46 19.30 -31.14 -14.16
N LEU A 47 20.39 -30.91 -13.41
CA LEU A 47 20.38 -31.02 -11.94
C LEU A 47 19.42 -30.01 -11.29
N ILE A 48 19.31 -28.80 -11.84
CA ILE A 48 18.36 -27.78 -11.37
C ILE A 48 16.92 -28.26 -11.60
N LYS A 49 16.61 -28.74 -12.81
CA LYS A 49 15.25 -29.13 -13.24
C LYS A 49 14.77 -30.45 -12.64
N ASN A 50 15.68 -31.37 -12.36
CA ASN A 50 15.37 -32.73 -11.97
C ASN A 50 16.02 -33.08 -10.63
N PRO A 51 15.36 -32.80 -9.50
CA PRO A 51 15.91 -33.09 -8.17
C PRO A 51 16.26 -34.56 -7.94
N LEU A 52 15.65 -35.50 -8.68
CA LEU A 52 15.87 -36.94 -8.54
C LEU A 52 17.25 -37.39 -9.05
N SER A 53 17.88 -36.63 -9.94
CA SER A 53 19.23 -36.94 -10.44
C SER A 53 20.34 -36.53 -9.46
N ARG A 54 20.01 -35.72 -8.45
CA ARG A 54 20.99 -35.12 -7.54
C ARG A 54 21.69 -36.10 -6.61
N PRO A 55 21.04 -37.10 -5.97
CA PRO A 55 21.73 -38.01 -5.06
C PRO A 55 22.92 -38.72 -5.73
N ALA A 56 22.76 -39.15 -6.98
CA ALA A 56 23.83 -39.76 -7.76
C ALA A 56 24.96 -38.77 -8.11
N TRP A 57 24.62 -37.51 -8.37
CA TRP A 57 25.62 -36.46 -8.58
C TRP A 57 26.38 -36.11 -7.29
N PHE A 58 25.68 -35.90 -6.17
CA PHE A 58 26.30 -35.65 -4.86
C PHE A 58 27.24 -36.80 -4.47
N ALA A 59 26.83 -38.06 -4.67
CA ALA A 59 27.68 -39.23 -4.43
C ALA A 59 28.94 -39.23 -5.31
N ARG A 60 28.82 -38.92 -6.60
CA ARG A 60 29.98 -38.81 -7.52
C ARG A 60 30.95 -37.70 -7.12
N GLN A 61 30.46 -36.64 -6.49
CA GLN A 61 31.27 -35.50 -6.04
C GLN A 61 31.72 -35.60 -4.56
N ASN A 62 31.42 -36.70 -3.87
CA ASN A 62 31.68 -36.87 -2.43
C ASN A 62 31.10 -35.76 -1.54
N LEU A 63 29.92 -35.26 -1.89
CA LEU A 63 29.24 -34.18 -1.17
C LEU A 63 28.11 -34.73 -0.26
N PRO A 64 27.83 -34.09 0.89
CA PRO A 64 26.79 -34.56 1.82
C PRO A 64 25.40 -34.55 1.18
N GLN A 65 24.65 -35.64 1.35
CA GLN A 65 23.26 -35.71 0.92
C GLN A 65 22.38 -34.77 1.78
N GLY A 66 21.46 -34.05 1.13
CA GLY A 66 20.52 -33.14 1.79
C GLY A 66 20.93 -31.66 1.81
N GLN A 67 22.19 -31.35 1.47
CA GLN A 67 22.59 -29.96 1.25
C GLN A 67 21.95 -29.40 -0.03
N PRO A 68 21.69 -28.07 -0.09
CA PRO A 68 21.19 -27.44 -1.29
C PRO A 68 22.20 -27.60 -2.44
N LEU A 69 21.69 -27.78 -3.66
CA LEU A 69 22.52 -27.71 -4.87
C LEU A 69 22.99 -26.27 -5.04
N GLU A 70 24.29 -26.04 -5.09
CA GLU A 70 24.85 -24.70 -5.27
C GLU A 70 25.26 -24.47 -6.73
N ILE A 71 24.74 -23.41 -7.34
CA ILE A 71 25.08 -22.95 -8.68
C ILE A 71 25.79 -21.61 -8.52
N ARG A 72 27.06 -21.53 -8.93
CA ARG A 72 27.94 -20.39 -8.62
C ARG A 72 28.46 -19.73 -9.90
N GLN A 73 28.50 -18.40 -9.93
CA GLN A 73 29.20 -17.63 -10.98
C GLN A 73 28.77 -18.02 -12.40
N ARG A 74 27.46 -18.19 -12.59
CA ARG A 74 26.87 -18.54 -13.89
C ARG A 74 26.13 -17.36 -14.49
N VAL A 75 26.26 -17.22 -15.81
CA VAL A 75 25.42 -16.34 -16.62
C VAL A 75 24.29 -17.15 -17.24
N PHE A 76 23.07 -16.70 -16.98
CA PHE A 76 21.82 -17.14 -17.59
C PHE A 76 21.42 -16.10 -18.64
N GLY A 77 22.16 -16.05 -19.74
CA GLY A 77 21.91 -15.16 -20.89
C GLY A 77 21.44 -15.94 -22.12
N ASP A 78 20.81 -15.24 -23.07
CA ASP A 78 20.45 -15.70 -24.43
C ASP A 78 19.55 -16.94 -24.60
N THR A 79 19.13 -17.58 -23.51
CA THR A 79 18.32 -18.79 -23.53
C THR A 79 16.95 -18.51 -22.92
N ARG A 80 16.12 -17.81 -23.70
CA ARG A 80 14.71 -17.56 -23.39
C ARG A 80 14.08 -18.91 -23.02
N MET A 81 13.54 -19.03 -21.80
CA MET A 81 12.85 -20.21 -21.26
C MET A 81 13.62 -21.32 -20.54
N LEU A 82 14.90 -21.17 -20.15
CA LEU A 82 15.62 -22.28 -19.48
C LEU A 82 14.87 -22.87 -18.27
N LEU A 83 14.25 -22.04 -17.44
CA LEU A 83 13.56 -22.48 -16.22
C LEU A 83 12.04 -22.44 -16.35
N ARG A 84 11.50 -22.36 -17.57
CA ARG A 84 10.05 -22.35 -17.77
C ARG A 84 9.44 -23.67 -17.29
N GLY A 85 8.43 -23.58 -16.42
CA GLY A 85 7.73 -24.74 -15.86
C GLY A 85 8.60 -25.65 -14.98
N ALA A 86 9.83 -25.23 -14.63
CA ALA A 86 10.73 -26.03 -13.81
C ALA A 86 10.22 -26.11 -12.36
N ASP A 87 10.36 -27.28 -11.74
CA ASP A 87 10.13 -27.49 -10.30
C ASP A 87 11.48 -27.53 -9.59
N ILE A 88 11.92 -26.37 -9.10
CA ILE A 88 13.24 -26.15 -8.53
C ILE A 88 13.13 -26.22 -7.00
N LYS A 89 13.75 -27.24 -6.42
CA LYS A 89 13.72 -27.45 -4.97
C LYS A 89 15.12 -27.45 -4.38
N ASN A 90 15.33 -26.87 -3.20
CA ASN A 90 16.59 -26.95 -2.45
C ASN A 90 17.82 -26.55 -3.31
N VAL A 91 17.79 -25.36 -3.90
CA VAL A 91 18.88 -24.82 -4.75
C VAL A 91 19.31 -23.45 -4.23
N ARG A 92 20.62 -23.19 -4.25
CA ARG A 92 21.21 -21.88 -3.99
C ARG A 92 21.94 -21.39 -5.25
N PHE A 93 21.50 -20.26 -5.79
CA PHE A 93 22.22 -19.54 -6.83
C PHE A 93 23.07 -18.47 -6.15
N ILE A 94 24.39 -18.46 -6.38
CA ILE A 94 25.33 -17.57 -5.69
C ILE A 94 26.17 -16.83 -6.72
N ASN A 95 26.11 -15.50 -6.69
CA ASN A 95 26.83 -14.65 -7.64
C ASN A 95 26.52 -15.02 -9.11
N CYS A 96 25.25 -15.25 -9.42
CA CYS A 96 24.78 -15.56 -10.76
C CYS A 96 24.14 -14.32 -11.41
N VAL A 97 24.20 -14.25 -12.74
CA VAL A 97 23.59 -13.16 -13.51
C VAL A 97 22.48 -13.70 -14.41
N PHE A 98 21.31 -13.10 -14.32
CA PHE A 98 20.12 -13.42 -15.11
C PHE A 98 19.80 -12.25 -16.04
N GLU A 99 20.23 -12.37 -17.31
CA GLU A 99 20.13 -11.32 -18.31
C GLU A 99 19.06 -11.66 -19.35
N LEU A 100 18.11 -10.73 -19.57
CA LEU A 100 16.97 -10.89 -20.48
C LEU A 100 16.21 -12.21 -20.25
N PHE A 101 16.22 -12.65 -18.99
CA PHE A 101 15.78 -13.98 -18.60
C PHE A 101 14.26 -14.09 -18.68
N GLN A 102 13.77 -15.24 -19.15
CA GLN A 102 12.34 -15.56 -19.20
C GLN A 102 12.07 -16.88 -18.49
N GLY A 103 11.83 -16.83 -17.19
CA GLY A 103 11.36 -17.96 -16.40
C GLY A 103 9.89 -17.75 -16.04
N TYR A 104 9.00 -18.47 -16.70
CA TYR A 104 7.56 -18.45 -16.40
C TYR A 104 7.12 -19.75 -15.74
N ASP A 105 6.04 -19.70 -14.97
CA ASP A 105 5.34 -20.86 -14.40
C ASP A 105 6.22 -21.81 -13.57
N ASN A 106 7.40 -21.36 -13.13
CA ASN A 106 8.27 -22.18 -12.29
C ASN A 106 7.66 -22.36 -10.89
N LYS A 107 8.10 -23.43 -10.22
CA LYS A 107 7.83 -23.68 -8.81
C LYS A 107 9.15 -23.65 -8.07
N LEU A 108 9.22 -22.87 -7.00
CA LEU A 108 10.41 -22.77 -6.16
C LEU A 108 10.08 -23.26 -4.76
N GLU A 109 10.86 -24.19 -4.22
CA GLU A 109 10.73 -24.62 -2.83
C GLU A 109 12.11 -24.64 -2.17
N ASN A 110 12.30 -23.83 -1.12
CA ASN A 110 13.60 -23.66 -0.45
C ASN A 110 14.71 -23.24 -1.43
N VAL A 111 14.44 -22.20 -2.22
CA VAL A 111 15.39 -21.68 -3.21
C VAL A 111 15.92 -20.32 -2.73
N THR A 112 17.23 -20.13 -2.78
CA THR A 112 17.86 -18.86 -2.43
C THR A 112 18.69 -18.35 -3.60
N PHE A 113 18.54 -17.05 -3.89
CA PHE A 113 19.43 -16.29 -4.75
C PHE A 113 20.26 -15.40 -3.84
N GLU A 114 21.58 -15.49 -3.92
CA GLU A 114 22.51 -14.78 -3.05
C GLU A 114 23.50 -14.02 -3.91
N GLU A 115 23.56 -12.70 -3.76
CA GLU A 115 24.45 -11.83 -4.54
C GLU A 115 24.24 -11.97 -6.06
N CYS A 116 23.02 -12.35 -6.47
CA CYS A 116 22.66 -12.50 -7.87
C CYS A 116 22.20 -11.17 -8.47
N GLN A 117 22.32 -11.05 -9.79
CA GLN A 117 21.89 -9.88 -10.53
C GLN A 117 20.82 -10.23 -11.57
N PHE A 118 19.82 -9.37 -11.72
CA PHE A 118 18.69 -9.56 -12.63
C PHE A 118 18.53 -8.34 -13.54
N PHE A 119 18.56 -8.55 -14.86
CA PHE A 119 18.49 -7.48 -15.86
C PHE A 119 17.44 -7.77 -16.93
N GLY A 120 16.52 -6.84 -17.13
CA GLY A 120 15.67 -6.83 -18.33
C GLY A 120 14.81 -8.09 -18.53
N GLY A 121 14.40 -8.76 -17.45
CA GLY A 121 13.85 -10.12 -17.51
C GLY A 121 12.61 -10.36 -16.66
N VAL A 122 11.86 -11.39 -17.02
CA VAL A 122 10.71 -11.89 -16.29
C VAL A 122 11.09 -13.21 -15.63
N PHE A 123 11.13 -13.20 -14.31
CA PHE A 123 11.29 -14.36 -13.45
C PHE A 123 10.08 -14.54 -12.53
N THR A 124 9.07 -15.22 -13.07
CA THR A 124 7.79 -15.44 -12.41
C THR A 124 7.47 -16.91 -12.22
N GLY A 125 6.93 -17.24 -11.05
CA GLY A 125 6.46 -18.59 -10.75
C GLY A 125 4.96 -18.69 -10.52
N SER A 126 4.47 -19.91 -10.67
CA SER A 126 3.10 -20.27 -10.25
C SER A 126 3.02 -20.47 -8.72
N PHE A 127 4.10 -20.96 -8.10
CA PHE A 127 4.14 -21.24 -6.66
C PHE A 127 5.56 -21.13 -6.09
N TRP A 128 5.80 -20.20 -5.15
CA TRP A 128 7.09 -20.08 -4.44
C TRP A 128 6.90 -20.30 -2.93
N LYS A 129 7.69 -21.19 -2.35
CA LYS A 129 7.67 -21.49 -0.92
C LYS A 129 9.07 -21.36 -0.36
N ASN A 130 9.25 -20.46 0.61
CA ASN A 130 10.56 -20.15 1.17
C ASN A 130 11.59 -19.77 0.07
N ALA A 131 11.15 -18.92 -0.87
CA ALA A 131 12.03 -18.34 -1.89
C ALA A 131 12.64 -17.04 -1.35
N LYS A 132 13.96 -16.94 -1.40
CA LYS A 132 14.71 -15.80 -0.85
C LYS A 132 15.63 -15.19 -1.89
N LEU A 133 15.71 -13.87 -1.91
CA LEU A 133 16.70 -13.09 -2.62
C LEU A 133 17.48 -12.30 -1.58
N VAL A 134 18.78 -12.50 -1.49
CA VAL A 134 19.65 -11.96 -0.45
C VAL A 134 20.79 -11.21 -1.11
N ARG A 135 20.93 -9.91 -0.81
CA ARG A 135 21.95 -9.02 -1.42
C ARG A 135 21.91 -9.03 -2.95
N CYS A 136 20.73 -9.26 -3.53
CA CYS A 136 20.55 -9.29 -4.98
C CYS A 136 20.33 -7.89 -5.53
N GLU A 137 20.65 -7.71 -6.81
CA GLU A 137 20.41 -6.47 -7.55
C GLU A 137 19.48 -6.72 -8.73
N ALA A 138 18.49 -5.85 -8.93
CA ALA A 138 17.63 -5.85 -10.10
C ALA A 138 17.51 -4.44 -10.66
N GLU A 139 17.85 -4.28 -11.94
CA GLU A 139 17.85 -2.98 -12.63
C GLU A 139 17.07 -3.07 -13.94
N GLY A 140 16.36 -1.99 -14.26
CA GLY A 140 15.63 -1.83 -15.50
C GLY A 140 14.20 -2.37 -15.41
N PRO A 141 13.58 -2.76 -16.54
CA PRO A 141 12.32 -3.47 -16.49
C PRO A 141 12.59 -4.90 -16.02
N PHE A 142 12.10 -5.24 -14.83
CA PHE A 142 12.20 -6.60 -14.32
C PHE A 142 10.86 -7.03 -13.76
N GLN A 143 10.63 -8.35 -13.71
CA GLN A 143 9.52 -8.91 -12.97
C GLN A 143 10.00 -10.12 -12.21
N ILE A 144 10.08 -10.03 -10.89
CA ILE A 144 10.54 -11.09 -9.98
C ILE A 144 9.42 -11.38 -9.00
N GLY A 145 8.88 -12.59 -9.02
CA GLY A 145 7.83 -12.92 -8.07
C GLY A 145 7.04 -14.18 -8.37
N CYS A 146 5.96 -14.36 -7.64
CA CYS A 146 5.08 -15.51 -7.83
C CYS A 146 3.60 -15.15 -7.76
N ALA A 147 2.80 -15.93 -8.48
CA ALA A 147 1.35 -15.86 -8.40
C ALA A 147 0.83 -16.31 -7.02
N ASN A 148 1.46 -17.31 -6.40
CA ASN A 148 1.09 -17.81 -5.08
C ASN A 148 2.33 -18.15 -4.25
N GLY A 149 2.29 -17.80 -2.97
CA GLY A 149 3.34 -18.14 -2.00
C GLY A 149 4.17 -16.94 -1.54
N ASP A 150 5.34 -17.24 -0.99
CA ASP A 150 6.07 -16.33 -0.12
C ASP A 150 7.45 -16.01 -0.70
N VAL A 151 7.69 -14.72 -0.90
CA VAL A 151 8.96 -14.19 -1.37
C VAL A 151 9.55 -13.22 -0.35
N THR A 152 10.83 -13.41 -0.03
CA THR A 152 11.60 -12.49 0.82
C THR A 152 12.75 -11.90 0.04
N PHE A 153 12.85 -10.58 0.05
CA PHE A 153 13.99 -9.81 -0.40
C PHE A 153 14.72 -9.26 0.83
N GLU A 154 16.01 -9.49 0.93
CA GLU A 154 16.83 -9.11 2.07
C GLU A 154 18.09 -8.42 1.57
N GLU A 155 18.30 -7.17 1.98
CA GLU A 155 19.45 -6.35 1.57
C GLU A 155 19.57 -6.18 0.05
N CYS A 156 18.45 -6.26 -0.67
CA CYS A 156 18.43 -6.14 -2.12
C CYS A 156 18.39 -4.69 -2.60
N VAL A 157 18.91 -4.45 -3.80
CA VAL A 157 18.76 -3.19 -4.53
C VAL A 157 17.85 -3.41 -5.72
N LEU A 158 16.66 -2.82 -5.70
CA LEU A 158 15.62 -2.98 -6.71
C LEU A 158 15.31 -1.63 -7.34
N ARG A 159 15.69 -1.45 -8.61
CA ARG A 159 15.52 -0.20 -9.34
C ARG A 159 14.82 -0.43 -10.66
N GLY A 160 13.53 -0.11 -10.71
CA GLY A 160 12.79 -0.04 -11.96
C GLY A 160 13.16 1.19 -12.78
N MET A 161 12.63 1.26 -14.01
CA MET A 161 12.76 2.45 -14.85
C MET A 161 11.66 3.46 -14.54
N THR A 162 11.99 4.74 -14.67
CA THR A 162 10.99 5.80 -14.76
C THR A 162 10.29 5.78 -16.11
N ALA A 163 9.11 6.42 -16.21
CA ALA A 163 8.42 6.62 -17.49
C ALA A 163 9.30 7.35 -18.53
N LYS A 164 10.20 8.23 -18.08
CA LYS A 164 11.12 8.96 -18.97
C LYS A 164 12.24 8.06 -19.50
N GLU A 165 12.73 7.12 -18.68
CA GLU A 165 13.80 6.18 -19.04
C GLU A 165 13.29 5.03 -19.91
N GLY A 166 12.04 4.59 -19.70
CA GLY A 166 11.48 3.41 -20.35
C GLY A 166 10.90 3.61 -21.76
N GLY A 167 10.85 4.84 -22.29
CA GLY A 167 10.35 5.13 -23.64
C GLY A 167 8.82 5.06 -23.79
N TYR A 168 8.32 4.72 -24.99
CA TYR A 168 6.88 4.61 -25.28
C TYR A 168 6.30 3.28 -24.75
N GLY A 169 5.25 3.34 -23.92
CA GLY A 169 4.55 2.17 -23.37
C GLY A 169 3.47 2.58 -22.35
N ASN A 170 2.72 1.61 -21.80
CA ASN A 170 1.86 1.91 -20.65
C ASN A 170 2.76 2.11 -19.43
N TRP A 171 2.37 3.03 -18.54
CA TRP A 171 3.13 3.39 -17.33
C TRP A 171 3.55 2.16 -16.49
N SER A 172 2.72 1.11 -16.44
CA SER A 172 3.01 -0.16 -15.75
C SER A 172 4.19 -0.94 -16.29
N ASP A 173 4.58 -0.70 -17.54
CA ASP A 173 5.58 -1.49 -18.24
C ASP A 173 7.01 -1.02 -17.91
N HIS A 174 7.16 0.13 -17.25
CA HIS A 174 8.48 0.69 -16.93
C HIS A 174 8.95 0.33 -15.51
N PHE A 175 8.03 -0.02 -14.61
CA PHE A 175 8.35 -0.34 -13.22
C PHE A 175 8.99 -1.73 -13.12
N GLY A 176 9.95 -1.86 -12.21
CA GLY A 176 10.37 -3.18 -11.75
C GLY A 176 9.24 -3.79 -10.93
N LEU A 177 8.85 -5.04 -11.18
CA LEU A 177 7.81 -5.73 -10.43
C LEU A 177 8.46 -6.73 -9.47
N ALA A 178 8.26 -6.55 -8.17
CA ALA A 178 8.71 -7.49 -7.14
C ALA A 178 7.49 -7.91 -6.30
N THR A 179 6.97 -9.13 -6.47
CA THR A 179 5.62 -9.46 -5.94
C THR A 179 5.44 -10.91 -5.45
N GLY A 180 4.59 -11.08 -4.44
CA GLY A 180 4.03 -12.36 -4.01
C GLY A 180 2.52 -12.32 -4.17
N GLN A 181 2.01 -12.19 -5.40
CA GLN A 181 0.65 -11.73 -5.72
C GLN A 181 -0.45 -12.37 -4.87
N GLY A 182 -0.44 -13.69 -4.67
CA GLY A 182 -1.42 -14.45 -3.89
C GLY A 182 -0.99 -14.79 -2.45
N GLY A 183 0.23 -14.45 -2.04
CA GLY A 183 0.79 -14.76 -0.73
C GLY A 183 1.46 -13.56 -0.06
N HIS A 184 2.65 -13.78 0.49
CA HIS A 184 3.39 -12.77 1.26
C HIS A 184 4.57 -12.22 0.45
N ALA A 185 4.75 -10.90 0.47
CA ALA A 185 5.95 -10.23 -0.03
C ALA A 185 6.63 -9.48 1.13
N THR A 186 7.89 -9.81 1.41
CA THR A 186 8.66 -9.18 2.49
C THR A 186 9.94 -8.59 1.96
N PHE A 187 10.21 -7.34 2.30
CA PHE A 187 11.44 -6.62 2.00
C PHE A 187 12.10 -6.20 3.31
N LYS A 188 13.37 -6.58 3.51
CA LYS A 188 14.15 -6.27 4.70
C LYS A 188 15.43 -5.56 4.30
N ASN A 189 15.66 -4.36 4.82
CA ASN A 189 16.87 -3.58 4.57
C ASN A 189 17.14 -3.35 3.07
N CYS A 190 16.09 -3.30 2.25
CA CYS A 190 16.21 -3.15 0.80
C CYS A 190 16.26 -1.67 0.40
N LYS A 191 16.87 -1.39 -0.76
CA LYS A 191 16.74 -0.11 -1.47
C LYS A 191 15.80 -0.31 -2.65
N ILE A 192 14.65 0.35 -2.65
CA ILE A 192 13.55 0.12 -3.59
C ILE A 192 13.23 1.44 -4.29
N ASN A 193 13.27 1.50 -5.61
CA ASN A 193 12.89 2.71 -6.35
C ASN A 193 12.25 2.38 -7.69
N ASN A 194 11.14 3.08 -8.03
CA ASN A 194 10.33 2.82 -9.21
C ASN A 194 9.89 1.36 -9.32
N VAL A 195 9.43 0.79 -8.21
CA VAL A 195 9.01 -0.62 -8.13
C VAL A 195 7.50 -0.72 -7.96
N GLN A 196 6.89 -1.65 -8.68
CA GLN A 196 5.57 -2.17 -8.38
C GLN A 196 5.70 -3.39 -7.45
N SER A 197 4.87 -3.45 -6.41
CA SER A 197 4.78 -4.62 -5.55
C SER A 197 3.35 -5.04 -5.24
N GLY A 198 3.21 -6.19 -4.61
CA GLY A 198 1.93 -6.75 -4.19
C GLY A 198 2.13 -8.01 -3.37
N GLY A 199 1.16 -8.29 -2.51
CA GLY A 199 1.12 -9.44 -1.62
C GLY A 199 -0.28 -9.60 -1.04
N ALA A 200 -1.13 -10.42 -1.66
CA ALA A 200 -2.52 -10.50 -1.22
C ALA A 200 -2.68 -10.83 0.28
N LYS A 201 -1.78 -11.61 0.87
CA LYS A 201 -1.85 -11.87 2.31
C LYS A 201 -1.12 -10.81 3.13
N SER A 202 0.07 -10.41 2.70
CA SER A 202 0.85 -9.40 3.41
C SER A 202 1.89 -8.76 2.50
N LEU A 203 2.07 -7.45 2.64
CA LEU A 203 3.23 -6.70 2.16
C LEU A 203 3.96 -6.09 3.37
N ARG A 204 5.22 -6.45 3.53
CA ARG A 204 6.06 -6.02 4.66
C ARG A 204 7.30 -5.29 4.15
N LEU A 205 7.48 -4.05 4.57
CA LEU A 205 8.65 -3.21 4.29
C LEU A 205 9.32 -2.89 5.62
N ILE A 206 10.51 -3.45 5.86
CA ILE A 206 11.19 -3.37 7.16
C ILE A 206 12.61 -2.82 6.92
N GLY A 207 12.96 -1.71 7.55
CA GLY A 207 14.32 -1.15 7.46
C GLY A 207 14.69 -0.65 6.04
N CYS A 208 13.71 -0.39 5.18
CA CYS A 208 13.96 -0.12 3.76
C CYS A 208 14.19 1.37 3.46
N GLU A 209 15.02 1.63 2.45
CA GLU A 209 15.09 2.92 1.75
C GLU A 209 14.17 2.87 0.52
N ILE A 210 13.13 3.70 0.49
CA ILE A 210 12.07 3.61 -0.51
C ILE A 210 12.00 4.92 -1.31
N GLY A 211 12.07 4.83 -2.63
CA GLY A 211 11.73 5.90 -3.55
C GLY A 211 10.25 5.82 -3.94
N ASP A 212 9.98 5.89 -5.24
CA ASP A 212 8.62 5.67 -5.73
C ASP A 212 8.27 4.17 -5.67
N LEU A 213 7.14 3.85 -5.02
CA LEU A 213 6.63 2.49 -4.85
C LEU A 213 5.14 2.48 -5.16
N TYR A 214 4.73 1.61 -6.08
CA TYR A 214 3.32 1.36 -6.37
C TYR A 214 2.94 -0.04 -5.88
N ALA A 215 2.03 -0.15 -4.91
CA ALA A 215 1.67 -1.43 -4.35
C ALA A 215 0.17 -1.58 -4.11
N ASN A 216 -0.49 -2.31 -5.01
CA ASN A 216 -1.91 -2.61 -4.88
C ASN A 216 -2.12 -4.00 -4.28
N LEU A 217 -2.63 -4.04 -3.06
CA LEU A 217 -2.97 -5.27 -2.36
C LEU A 217 -4.44 -5.57 -2.66
N ARG A 218 -4.71 -6.23 -3.80
CA ARG A 218 -6.04 -6.67 -4.27
C ARG A 218 -6.67 -7.76 -3.40
N SER A 219 -6.50 -7.67 -2.09
CA SER A 219 -6.95 -8.63 -1.09
C SER A 219 -8.13 -8.10 -0.32
N GLN A 220 -8.95 -9.04 0.15
CA GLN A 220 -10.07 -8.79 1.05
C GLN A 220 -9.69 -8.97 2.53
N SER A 221 -8.41 -9.13 2.87
CA SER A 221 -7.97 -9.23 4.28
C SER A 221 -6.45 -9.11 4.49
N GLY A 222 -5.72 -8.53 3.52
CA GLY A 222 -4.25 -8.48 3.58
C GLY A 222 -3.72 -7.56 4.68
N GLU A 223 -2.44 -7.70 5.00
CA GLU A 223 -1.72 -6.81 5.91
C GLU A 223 -0.76 -5.90 5.12
N LEU A 224 -0.70 -4.62 5.47
CA LEU A 224 0.35 -3.70 5.05
C LEU A 224 1.16 -3.28 6.27
N ILE A 225 2.45 -3.62 6.30
CA ILE A 225 3.35 -3.31 7.42
C ILE A 225 4.56 -2.55 6.90
N ILE A 226 4.78 -1.35 7.44
CA ILE A 226 5.94 -0.50 7.14
C ILE A 226 6.61 -0.15 8.47
N GLU A 227 7.85 -0.59 8.66
CA GLU A 227 8.55 -0.45 9.94
C GLU A 227 10.00 0.00 9.75
N ASN A 228 10.43 1.02 10.49
CA ASN A 228 11.82 1.54 10.45
C ASN A 228 12.28 1.93 9.03
N CYS A 229 11.37 2.42 8.19
CA CYS A 229 11.67 2.77 6.81
C CYS A 229 11.95 4.26 6.63
N HIS A 230 12.79 4.57 5.65
CA HIS A 230 13.03 5.93 5.17
C HIS A 230 12.62 6.01 3.71
N ALA A 231 11.68 6.89 3.38
CA ALA A 231 11.18 7.04 2.03
C ALA A 231 11.22 8.48 1.53
N LYS A 232 11.48 8.62 0.24
CA LYS A 232 11.33 9.84 -0.55
C LYS A 232 10.37 9.54 -1.70
N GLY A 233 9.64 10.54 -2.19
CA GLY A 233 8.69 10.33 -3.29
C GLY A 233 7.34 9.76 -2.85
N LYS A 234 6.64 9.11 -3.79
CA LYS A 234 5.27 8.62 -3.61
C LYS A 234 5.24 7.11 -3.31
N GLN A 235 4.59 6.74 -2.21
CA GLN A 235 4.24 5.38 -1.87
C GLN A 235 2.73 5.21 -2.08
N ASP A 236 2.36 4.67 -3.23
CA ASP A 236 0.99 4.56 -3.70
C ASP A 236 0.43 3.16 -3.43
N PHE A 237 -0.46 3.09 -2.44
CA PHE A 237 -1.22 1.92 -2.05
C PHE A 237 -2.71 2.05 -2.39
N ALA A 238 -3.06 3.03 -3.23
CA ALA A 238 -4.43 3.33 -3.58
C ALA A 238 -5.03 2.23 -4.47
N GLY A 239 -6.34 2.05 -4.36
CA GLY A 239 -7.05 1.07 -5.16
C GLY A 239 -8.45 0.80 -4.65
N GLY A 240 -9.43 0.96 -5.55
CA GLY A 240 -10.82 0.59 -5.26
C GLY A 240 -10.91 -0.90 -4.91
N GLY A 241 -11.49 -1.20 -3.75
CA GLY A 241 -11.71 -2.58 -3.28
C GLY A 241 -10.59 -3.16 -2.43
N ASN A 242 -9.54 -2.40 -2.10
CA ASN A 242 -8.52 -2.82 -1.15
C ASN A 242 -9.13 -2.84 0.26
N TYR A 243 -9.17 -4.01 0.89
CA TYR A 243 -9.61 -4.15 2.29
C TYR A 243 -8.54 -4.90 3.10
N TYR A 244 -7.98 -4.16 4.06
CA TYR A 244 -6.91 -4.62 4.92
C TYR A 244 -7.47 -5.17 6.24
N SER A 245 -6.85 -6.24 6.74
CA SER A 245 -7.02 -6.62 8.14
C SER A 245 -6.20 -5.69 9.04
N LEU A 246 -5.02 -5.27 8.57
CA LEU A 246 -4.12 -4.37 9.27
C LEU A 246 -3.37 -3.48 8.29
N ILE A 247 -3.31 -2.19 8.60
CA ILE A 247 -2.31 -1.25 8.08
C ILE A 247 -1.52 -0.77 9.30
N SER A 248 -0.20 -0.97 9.30
CA SER A 248 0.68 -0.54 10.38
C SER A 248 1.90 0.20 9.83
N ILE A 249 2.09 1.45 10.24
CA ILE A 249 3.26 2.26 9.90
C ILE A 249 3.93 2.69 11.20
N LYS A 250 5.15 2.23 11.45
CA LYS A 250 5.86 2.48 12.72
C LYS A 250 7.27 2.98 12.48
N LYS A 251 7.70 3.94 13.30
CA LYS A 251 9.09 4.42 13.37
C LYS A 251 9.65 4.79 11.98
N SER A 252 8.82 5.36 11.12
CA SER A 252 9.15 5.54 9.70
C SER A 252 9.08 7.01 9.30
N GLN A 253 9.99 7.42 8.41
CA GLN A 253 10.00 8.74 7.79
C GLN A 253 9.68 8.59 6.31
N LEU A 254 8.46 8.91 5.91
CA LEU A 254 7.96 8.68 4.56
C LEU A 254 7.65 10.01 3.84
N GLY A 255 7.57 9.93 2.52
CA GLY A 255 7.17 11.03 1.66
C GLY A 255 5.65 11.17 1.62
N GLU A 256 5.07 10.98 0.44
CA GLU A 256 3.63 10.93 0.26
C GLU A 256 3.14 9.48 0.31
N VAL A 257 2.30 9.16 1.28
CA VAL A 257 1.59 7.88 1.37
C VAL A 257 0.17 8.06 0.87
N ASP A 258 -0.17 7.36 -0.20
CA ASP A 258 -1.48 7.40 -0.83
C ASP A 258 -2.23 6.08 -0.57
N LEU A 259 -3.29 6.16 0.23
CA LEU A 259 -4.19 5.07 0.61
C LEU A 259 -5.63 5.37 0.16
N MET A 260 -5.82 6.24 -0.84
CA MET A 260 -7.14 6.58 -1.34
C MET A 260 -7.93 5.34 -1.76
N SER A 261 -9.22 5.35 -1.43
CA SER A 261 -10.18 4.24 -1.64
C SER A 261 -9.90 2.94 -0.86
N SER A 262 -8.92 2.93 0.03
CA SER A 262 -8.61 1.79 0.89
C SER A 262 -9.53 1.70 2.10
N ALA A 263 -9.75 0.49 2.61
CA ALA A 263 -10.46 0.23 3.86
C ALA A 263 -9.62 -0.69 4.76
N SER A 264 -9.75 -0.58 6.09
CA SER A 264 -9.04 -1.45 7.03
C SER A 264 -9.86 -1.76 8.28
N LYS A 265 -9.65 -2.92 8.89
CA LYS A 265 -10.10 -3.14 10.28
C LYS A 265 -9.27 -2.32 11.25
N VAL A 266 -7.95 -2.40 11.13
CA VAL A 266 -7.01 -1.71 12.02
C VAL A 266 -6.05 -0.87 11.19
N PHE A 267 -5.96 0.41 11.49
CA PHE A 267 -5.00 1.34 10.88
C PHE A 267 -4.23 2.08 11.98
N GLU A 268 -2.96 1.76 12.13
CA GLU A 268 -2.11 2.31 13.19
C GLU A 268 -0.89 2.99 12.59
N ILE A 269 -0.67 4.25 12.96
CA ILE A 269 0.56 4.98 12.67
C ILE A 269 1.18 5.43 13.98
N GLU A 270 2.44 5.09 14.21
CA GLU A 270 3.15 5.38 15.46
C GLU A 270 4.58 5.87 15.19
N ASP A 271 5.02 6.92 15.90
CA ASP A 271 6.39 7.43 15.86
C ASP A 271 6.91 7.69 14.44
N SER A 272 6.05 8.26 13.59
CA SER A 272 6.32 8.36 12.15
C SER A 272 6.11 9.78 11.63
N SER A 273 6.69 10.07 10.47
CA SER A 273 6.49 11.34 9.77
C SER A 273 6.16 11.11 8.30
N LEU A 274 5.05 11.67 7.82
CA LEU A 274 4.57 11.47 6.44
C LEU A 274 3.55 12.53 6.02
N SER A 275 3.31 12.64 4.70
CA SER A 275 2.09 13.22 4.14
C SER A 275 1.11 12.08 3.83
N LEU A 276 -0.14 12.16 4.30
CA LEU A 276 -1.10 11.04 4.17
C LEU A 276 -2.35 11.44 3.39
N LYS A 277 -2.63 10.70 2.31
CA LYS A 277 -3.91 10.74 1.58
C LYS A 277 -4.67 9.44 1.84
N MET A 278 -5.91 9.53 2.29
CA MET A 278 -6.79 8.39 2.55
C MET A 278 -8.25 8.81 2.39
N GLY A 279 -9.20 7.88 2.43
CA GLY A 279 -10.63 8.20 2.30
C GLY A 279 -11.19 7.87 0.92
N ALA A 280 -12.22 8.60 0.48
CA ALA A 280 -13.19 8.28 -0.58
C ALA A 280 -14.39 7.44 -0.12
N VAL A 281 -15.45 7.44 -0.94
CA VAL A 281 -16.76 6.81 -0.65
C VAL A 281 -16.64 5.34 -0.23
N SER A 282 -15.69 4.59 -0.79
CA SER A 282 -15.48 3.19 -0.46
C SER A 282 -14.70 2.95 0.83
N ALA A 283 -13.99 3.96 1.34
CA ALA A 283 -13.11 3.81 2.49
C ALA A 283 -13.90 3.60 3.78
N LYS A 284 -13.41 2.66 4.59
CA LYS A 284 -13.96 2.32 5.89
C LYS A 284 -12.86 1.85 6.82
N TYR A 285 -12.83 2.40 8.03
CA TYR A 285 -11.85 2.06 9.07
C TYR A 285 -12.60 1.71 10.36
N GLU A 286 -12.42 0.49 10.87
CA GLU A 286 -13.03 0.11 12.15
C GLU A 286 -12.27 0.78 13.31
N LYS A 287 -10.94 0.75 13.26
CA LYS A 287 -10.09 1.46 14.22
C LYS A 287 -8.96 2.14 13.47
N ALA A 288 -8.86 3.46 13.60
CA ALA A 288 -7.71 4.23 13.15
C ALA A 288 -7.09 4.94 14.36
N SER A 289 -5.78 4.80 14.55
CA SER A 289 -5.05 5.50 15.62
C SER A 289 -3.72 6.05 15.13
N PHE A 290 -3.50 7.34 15.34
CA PHE A 290 -2.27 8.04 15.03
C PHE A 290 -1.64 8.54 16.32
N ARG A 291 -0.42 8.09 16.63
CA ARG A 291 0.29 8.42 17.87
C ARG A 291 1.67 8.95 17.59
N ARG A 292 1.98 10.15 18.09
CA ARG A 292 3.31 10.78 17.88
C ARG A 292 3.68 10.85 16.40
N VAL A 293 2.69 11.22 15.58
CA VAL A 293 2.85 11.34 14.12
C VAL A 293 3.07 12.79 13.75
N LYS A 294 4.09 13.04 12.92
CA LYS A 294 4.35 14.34 12.33
C LYS A 294 3.87 14.36 10.87
N PHE A 295 2.74 15.00 10.63
CA PHE A 295 2.21 15.20 9.29
C PHE A 295 2.88 16.41 8.61
N HIS A 296 3.33 16.24 7.37
CA HIS A 296 3.93 17.29 6.55
C HIS A 296 3.30 17.35 5.15
N GLY A 297 3.71 18.29 4.30
CA GLY A 297 3.22 18.42 2.93
C GLY A 297 1.71 18.73 2.87
N GLU A 298 0.91 17.78 2.38
CA GLU A 298 -0.56 17.89 2.33
C GLU A 298 -1.21 17.66 3.71
N GLY A 299 -0.44 17.28 4.72
CA GLY A 299 -0.93 16.98 6.06
C GLY A 299 -1.67 15.65 6.11
N LEU A 300 -2.82 15.63 6.77
CA LEU A 300 -3.77 14.51 6.73
C LEU A 300 -4.94 14.88 5.82
N TYR A 301 -4.98 14.29 4.63
CA TYR A 301 -6.05 14.47 3.65
C TYR A 301 -6.98 13.25 3.64
N CYS A 302 -8.20 13.42 4.14
CA CYS A 302 -9.14 12.34 4.41
C CYS A 302 -10.60 12.68 4.03
N PRO A 303 -10.92 12.88 2.74
CA PRO A 303 -12.29 13.15 2.31
C PRO A 303 -13.18 11.90 2.37
N LEU A 304 -14.48 12.08 2.59
CA LEU A 304 -15.56 11.10 2.44
C LEU A 304 -15.40 9.78 3.22
N ALA A 305 -14.52 9.74 4.22
CA ALA A 305 -14.14 8.52 4.89
C ALA A 305 -15.17 8.08 5.95
N ARG A 306 -15.15 6.79 6.28
CA ARG A 306 -16.00 6.20 7.32
C ARG A 306 -15.14 5.62 8.44
N PHE A 307 -15.38 6.04 9.67
CA PHE A 307 -14.65 5.55 10.85
C PHE A 307 -15.62 5.05 11.92
N ILE A 308 -15.38 3.87 12.48
CA ILE A 308 -16.00 3.53 13.78
C ILE A 308 -15.25 4.28 14.89
N SER A 309 -13.91 4.27 14.84
CA SER A 309 -13.10 5.08 15.75
C SER A 309 -11.88 5.67 15.03
N LEU A 310 -11.65 6.96 15.24
CA LEU A 310 -10.44 7.68 14.86
C LEU A 310 -9.86 8.38 16.11
N GLU A 311 -8.64 8.00 16.49
CA GLU A 311 -7.88 8.59 17.59
C GLU A 311 -6.61 9.24 17.06
N MET A 312 -6.35 10.49 17.44
CA MET A 312 -5.09 11.18 17.19
C MET A 312 -4.54 11.67 18.51
N ASP A 313 -3.33 11.24 18.87
CA ASP A 313 -2.70 11.57 20.15
C ASP A 313 -1.26 12.05 19.93
N ASN A 314 -0.95 13.21 20.49
CA ASN A 314 0.36 13.85 20.42
C ASN A 314 0.89 13.96 18.97
N CYS A 315 0.00 14.31 18.03
CA CYS A 315 0.36 14.48 16.62
C CYS A 315 0.70 15.96 16.32
N SER A 316 1.59 16.16 15.36
CA SER A 316 1.92 17.48 14.81
C SER A 316 1.35 17.59 13.39
N LEU A 317 0.62 18.67 13.13
CA LEU A 317 -0.01 18.95 11.84
C LEU A 317 0.67 20.16 11.21
N GLU A 318 1.50 19.93 10.19
CA GLU A 318 2.12 20.96 9.36
C GLU A 318 1.44 21.05 7.97
N GLY A 319 1.90 21.96 7.12
CA GLY A 319 1.41 22.08 5.75
C GLY A 319 -0.06 22.55 5.67
N LYS A 320 -0.91 21.77 4.98
CA LYS A 320 -2.35 22.07 4.88
C LYS A 320 -3.16 21.67 6.13
N GLY A 321 -2.54 21.05 7.13
CA GLY A 321 -3.18 20.73 8.40
C GLY A 321 -4.05 19.47 8.36
N LEU A 322 -5.16 19.49 9.09
CA LEU A 322 -6.15 18.40 9.15
C LEU A 322 -7.26 18.65 8.15
N GLN A 323 -7.49 17.73 7.22
CA GLN A 323 -8.56 17.79 6.25
C GLN A 323 -9.38 16.50 6.33
N LEU A 324 -10.53 16.56 6.99
CA LEU A 324 -11.44 15.44 7.26
C LEU A 324 -12.88 15.87 6.95
N PHE A 325 -13.22 15.89 5.66
CA PHE A 325 -14.40 16.60 5.16
C PHE A 325 -15.30 15.74 4.26
N GLY A 326 -16.56 16.12 4.17
CA GLY A 326 -17.48 15.62 3.14
C GLY A 326 -17.41 16.46 1.86
N GLU A 327 -18.07 16.06 0.79
CA GLU A 327 -18.11 16.83 -0.46
C GLU A 327 -19.55 16.98 -0.97
N THR A 328 -19.81 18.09 -1.66
CA THR A 328 -21.05 18.27 -2.42
C THR A 328 -21.02 17.38 -3.66
N ASN A 329 -22.17 16.79 -3.98
CA ASN A 329 -22.37 16.15 -5.27
C ASN A 329 -23.06 17.17 -6.17
N ASP A 330 -22.29 17.84 -7.02
CA ASP A 330 -22.80 18.91 -7.89
C ASP A 330 -23.77 18.40 -8.97
N GLN A 331 -23.76 17.08 -9.24
CA GLN A 331 -24.63 16.44 -10.25
C GLN A 331 -25.15 15.08 -9.74
N PRO A 332 -26.02 15.06 -8.72
CA PRO A 332 -26.49 13.80 -8.14
C PRO A 332 -27.40 13.07 -9.13
N LEU A 333 -27.13 11.78 -9.36
CA LEU A 333 -28.04 10.95 -10.16
C LEU A 333 -29.38 10.78 -9.42
N PRO A 334 -30.48 10.46 -10.12
CA PRO A 334 -31.76 10.20 -9.47
C PRO A 334 -31.65 9.12 -8.40
N GLY A 335 -31.82 9.50 -7.14
CA GLY A 335 -31.65 8.59 -6.00
C GLY A 335 -30.23 8.54 -5.44
N GLU A 336 -29.36 9.48 -5.76
CA GLU A 336 -28.13 9.72 -5.01
C GLU A 336 -28.30 10.86 -4.00
N TYR A 337 -27.41 10.89 -3.00
CA TYR A 337 -27.37 12.00 -2.07
C TYR A 337 -26.70 13.22 -2.72
N PRO A 338 -27.24 14.44 -2.53
CA PRO A 338 -26.60 15.68 -2.97
C PRO A 338 -25.32 16.00 -2.17
N PHE A 339 -25.05 15.25 -1.10
CA PHE A 339 -23.88 15.43 -0.24
C PHE A 339 -23.31 14.07 0.15
N TYR A 340 -21.99 13.95 0.05
CA TYR A 340 -21.23 12.82 0.60
C TYR A 340 -20.62 13.23 1.93
N TRP A 341 -21.15 12.68 3.01
CA TRP A 341 -20.67 13.00 4.36
C TRP A 341 -19.49 12.11 4.75
N THR A 342 -18.48 12.72 5.39
CA THR A 342 -17.55 11.96 6.24
C THR A 342 -18.29 11.52 7.50
N ARG A 343 -18.17 10.25 7.88
CA ARG A 343 -18.96 9.67 8.99
C ARG A 343 -18.06 9.02 10.01
N ILE A 344 -18.22 9.39 11.28
CA ILE A 344 -17.35 8.94 12.35
C ILE A 344 -18.19 8.63 13.59
N ARG A 345 -18.10 7.41 14.15
CA ARG A 345 -18.80 7.12 15.41
C ARG A 345 -18.10 7.77 16.60
N HIS A 346 -16.77 7.63 16.67
CA HIS A 346 -15.94 8.25 17.71
C HIS A 346 -14.72 8.95 17.09
N LEU A 347 -14.65 10.27 17.24
CA LEU A 347 -13.51 11.10 16.85
C LEU A 347 -12.85 11.64 18.11
N THR A 348 -11.56 11.40 18.29
CA THR A 348 -10.83 11.86 19.47
C THR A 348 -9.49 12.46 19.10
N PHE A 349 -9.28 13.70 19.54
CA PHE A 349 -7.99 14.39 19.48
C PHE A 349 -7.46 14.56 20.91
N ARG A 350 -6.20 14.18 21.16
CA ARG A 350 -5.56 14.30 22.47
C ARG A 350 -4.17 14.95 22.37
N ASN A 351 -3.85 15.77 23.36
CA ASN A 351 -2.51 16.29 23.62
C ASN A 351 -1.85 16.94 22.38
N MET A 352 -2.59 17.75 21.63
CA MET A 352 -2.10 18.30 20.36
C MET A 352 -2.61 19.70 20.07
N THR A 353 -1.93 20.39 19.16
CA THR A 353 -2.39 21.65 18.59
C THR A 353 -2.80 21.42 17.14
N ILE A 354 -3.98 21.91 16.77
CA ILE A 354 -4.54 21.86 15.43
C ILE A 354 -4.63 23.30 14.91
N PRO A 355 -3.63 23.77 14.13
CA PRO A 355 -3.62 25.15 13.65
C PRO A 355 -4.75 25.43 12.66
N LYS A 356 -5.03 24.44 11.79
CA LYS A 356 -6.06 24.50 10.75
C LYS A 356 -6.75 23.15 10.64
N ALA A 357 -8.07 23.15 10.74
CA ALA A 357 -8.93 22.00 10.51
C ALA A 357 -9.98 22.32 9.45
N LYS A 358 -10.08 21.49 8.43
CA LYS A 358 -11.22 21.44 7.51
C LYS A 358 -12.03 20.18 7.83
N MET A 359 -13.18 20.36 8.44
CA MET A 359 -14.08 19.32 8.94
C MET A 359 -15.55 19.62 8.57
N ASP A 360 -15.77 20.29 7.46
CA ASP A 360 -17.08 20.53 6.88
C ASP A 360 -17.73 19.24 6.40
N TYR A 361 -19.05 19.21 6.39
CA TYR A 361 -19.84 18.05 5.98
C TYR A 361 -19.48 16.74 6.71
N ILE A 362 -19.30 16.83 8.04
CA ILE A 362 -19.02 15.68 8.91
C ILE A 362 -20.22 15.29 9.77
N HIS A 363 -20.49 13.99 9.85
CA HIS A 363 -21.40 13.40 10.83
C HIS A 363 -20.59 12.64 11.87
N ALA A 364 -20.57 13.12 13.11
CA ALA A 364 -19.84 12.51 14.20
C ALA A 364 -20.75 12.14 15.38
N GLY A 365 -20.70 10.87 15.81
CA GLY A 365 -21.41 10.43 17.02
C GLY A 365 -20.88 11.15 18.26
N THR A 366 -19.56 11.04 18.48
CA THR A 366 -18.86 11.78 19.54
C THR A 366 -17.60 12.42 18.99
N LEU A 367 -17.41 13.71 19.27
CA LEU A 367 -16.15 14.43 19.09
C LEU A 367 -15.58 14.74 20.49
N THR A 368 -14.37 14.26 20.77
CA THR A 368 -13.66 14.53 22.03
C THR A 368 -12.38 15.33 21.75
N LEU A 369 -12.26 16.48 22.41
CA LEU A 369 -11.08 17.34 22.41
C LEU A 369 -10.46 17.32 23.81
N GLU A 370 -9.35 16.62 23.99
CA GLU A 370 -8.71 16.42 25.29
C GLU A 370 -7.30 17.00 25.31
N ASN A 371 -7.06 18.06 26.11
CA ASN A 371 -5.80 18.81 26.09
C ASN A 371 -5.44 19.28 24.66
N VAL A 372 -6.43 19.80 23.94
CA VAL A 372 -6.29 20.24 22.54
C VAL A 372 -6.40 21.76 22.43
N SER A 373 -5.55 22.35 21.59
CA SER A 373 -5.70 23.73 21.13
C SER A 373 -6.10 23.75 19.65
N LEU A 374 -7.29 24.23 19.34
CA LEU A 374 -7.83 24.37 17.99
C LEU A 374 -7.90 25.87 17.63
N ALA A 375 -7.21 26.28 16.56
CA ALA A 375 -7.16 27.68 16.13
C ALA A 375 -8.16 27.96 15.02
N ASP A 376 -7.84 27.71 13.75
CA ASP A 376 -8.80 27.89 12.66
C ASP A 376 -9.48 26.56 12.35
N ALA A 377 -10.82 26.54 12.35
CA ALA A 377 -11.58 25.33 12.02
C ALA A 377 -12.84 25.65 11.22
N ASP A 378 -13.03 24.92 10.13
CA ASP A 378 -14.30 24.84 9.44
C ASP A 378 -14.99 23.55 9.87
N LEU A 379 -16.10 23.67 10.59
CA LEU A 379 -16.97 22.57 11.01
C LEU A 379 -18.35 22.69 10.37
N SER A 380 -18.49 23.55 9.36
CA SER A 380 -19.76 23.93 8.77
C SER A 380 -20.52 22.72 8.21
N HIS A 381 -21.85 22.83 8.24
CA HIS A 381 -22.77 21.76 7.85
C HIS A 381 -22.62 20.47 8.68
N GLY A 382 -21.86 20.49 9.78
CA GLY A 382 -21.63 19.30 10.60
C GLY A 382 -22.86 18.85 11.41
N CYS A 383 -22.91 17.58 11.75
CA CYS A 383 -23.89 17.02 12.68
C CYS A 383 -23.19 16.20 13.76
N PHE A 384 -23.27 16.66 14.99
CA PHE A 384 -22.58 16.08 16.15
C PHE A 384 -23.58 15.59 17.19
N GLY A 385 -23.44 14.33 17.60
CA GLY A 385 -24.21 13.78 18.72
C GLY A 385 -23.75 14.43 20.04
N THR A 386 -22.49 14.22 20.39
CA THR A 386 -21.88 14.81 21.59
C THR A 386 -20.54 15.44 21.24
N VAL A 387 -20.32 16.67 21.69
CA VAL A 387 -19.01 17.32 21.69
C VAL A 387 -18.51 17.42 23.13
N GLN A 388 -17.35 16.82 23.40
CA GLN A 388 -16.72 16.80 24.73
C GLN A 388 -15.45 17.63 24.69
N PHE A 389 -15.40 18.66 25.53
CA PHE A 389 -14.22 19.45 25.79
C PHE A 389 -13.65 19.03 27.14
N LYS A 390 -12.40 18.55 27.13
CA LYS A 390 -11.65 18.18 28.33
C LYS A 390 -10.36 18.98 28.32
N ASN A 391 -10.36 20.14 28.96
CA ASN A 391 -9.24 21.10 28.91
C ASN A 391 -8.88 21.48 27.46
N ALA A 392 -9.86 22.01 26.72
CA ALA A 392 -9.70 22.40 25.33
C ALA A 392 -9.64 23.92 25.17
N LYS A 393 -8.85 24.40 24.21
CA LYS A 393 -8.74 25.82 23.86
C LYS A 393 -9.21 26.05 22.42
N LEU A 394 -10.17 26.93 22.25
CA LEU A 394 -10.62 27.40 20.93
C LEU A 394 -10.09 28.83 20.71
N GLY A 395 -9.43 29.07 19.59
CA GLY A 395 -8.93 30.38 19.16
C GLY A 395 -9.35 30.69 17.72
N GLY A 396 -8.70 31.68 17.09
CA GLY A 396 -8.83 31.93 15.65
C GLY A 396 -10.26 32.13 15.16
N LYS A 397 -10.56 31.56 13.99
CA LYS A 397 -11.91 31.55 13.38
C LYS A 397 -12.48 30.13 13.38
N ILE A 398 -13.66 29.97 13.98
CA ILE A 398 -14.37 28.69 14.03
C ILE A 398 -15.71 28.86 13.30
N ASP A 399 -15.88 28.16 12.19
CA ASP A 399 -17.13 28.18 11.42
C ASP A 399 -18.03 26.98 11.81
N LEU A 400 -19.19 27.29 12.37
CA LEU A 400 -20.27 26.37 12.72
C LEU A 400 -21.56 26.69 11.94
N THR A 401 -21.44 27.34 10.79
CA THR A 401 -22.58 27.61 9.89
C THR A 401 -23.30 26.31 9.59
N GLU A 402 -24.62 26.29 9.75
CA GLU A 402 -25.48 25.11 9.54
C GLU A 402 -25.07 23.86 10.32
N THR A 403 -24.29 24.02 11.39
CA THR A 403 -23.85 22.91 12.25
C THR A 403 -24.88 22.65 13.34
N THR A 404 -25.10 21.38 13.65
CA THR A 404 -25.96 20.96 14.76
C THR A 404 -25.17 20.14 15.77
N ILE A 405 -25.36 20.44 17.05
CA ILE A 405 -24.73 19.72 18.16
C ILE A 405 -25.82 19.34 19.15
N ARG A 406 -26.05 18.06 19.42
CA ARG A 406 -27.12 17.66 20.34
C ARG A 406 -26.75 17.86 21.80
N GLN A 407 -25.53 17.52 22.17
CA GLN A 407 -25.03 17.58 23.53
C GLN A 407 -23.63 18.17 23.57
N ILE A 408 -23.37 18.99 24.58
CA ILE A 408 -22.06 19.58 24.84
C ILE A 408 -21.67 19.27 26.29
N ASP A 409 -20.47 18.74 26.47
CA ASP A 409 -19.82 18.59 27.78
C ASP A 409 -18.61 19.52 27.84
N ASN A 410 -18.66 20.55 28.67
CA ASN A 410 -17.73 21.69 28.68
C ASN A 410 -16.73 21.67 29.85
N GLN A 411 -16.16 20.50 30.18
CA GLN A 411 -15.19 20.36 31.27
C GLN A 411 -13.83 21.00 30.94
N GLY A 412 -13.73 22.32 31.13
CA GLY A 412 -12.49 23.08 30.92
C GLY A 412 -12.31 23.64 29.52
N LEU A 413 -13.40 24.02 28.86
CA LEU A 413 -13.35 24.79 27.62
C LEU A 413 -12.90 26.23 27.89
N THR A 414 -11.81 26.65 27.27
CA THR A 414 -11.45 28.07 27.13
C THR A 414 -11.73 28.51 25.69
N ASN A 415 -12.61 29.47 25.49
CA ASN A 415 -12.99 29.93 24.17
C ASN A 415 -12.63 31.40 23.96
N THR A 416 -11.74 31.64 22.99
CA THR A 416 -11.32 32.97 22.52
C THR A 416 -11.55 33.15 21.02
N ALA A 417 -12.25 32.19 20.40
CA ALA A 417 -12.47 32.13 18.97
C ALA A 417 -13.55 33.13 18.50
N GLN A 418 -13.39 33.61 17.27
CA GLN A 418 -14.48 34.21 16.52
C GLN A 418 -15.35 33.08 15.95
N ILE A 419 -16.55 32.91 16.50
CA ILE A 419 -17.47 31.85 16.09
C ILE A 419 -18.49 32.39 15.10
N THR A 420 -18.53 31.81 13.91
CA THR A 420 -19.66 31.95 12.97
C THR A 420 -20.64 30.81 13.24
N GLY A 421 -21.95 31.08 13.30
CA GLY A 421 -22.95 30.07 13.66
C GLY A 421 -23.14 29.95 15.17
N LYS A 422 -23.48 28.75 15.66
CA LYS A 422 -23.91 28.52 17.04
C LYS A 422 -23.14 27.38 17.70
N LEU A 423 -22.36 27.70 18.74
CA LEU A 423 -21.78 26.72 19.66
C LEU A 423 -22.72 26.50 20.85
N GLU A 424 -23.84 25.84 20.61
CA GLU A 424 -24.84 25.55 21.63
C GLU A 424 -25.42 24.14 21.46
N ALA A 425 -25.81 23.52 22.57
CA ALA A 425 -26.47 22.22 22.52
C ALA A 425 -27.94 22.39 22.10
N ASN A 426 -28.38 21.59 21.15
CA ASN A 426 -29.77 21.46 20.72
C ASN A 426 -30.21 19.99 20.84
N PRO A 427 -30.76 19.57 22.00
CA PRO A 427 -31.18 18.19 22.22
C PRO A 427 -32.20 17.68 21.20
N SER A 428 -32.95 18.58 20.55
CA SER A 428 -33.95 18.28 19.54
C SER A 428 -33.38 18.18 18.12
N ALA A 429 -32.10 18.48 17.91
CA ALA A 429 -31.47 18.34 16.61
C ALA A 429 -31.44 16.86 16.14
N PRO A 430 -31.41 16.62 14.82
CA PRO A 430 -31.30 15.27 14.26
C PRO A 430 -30.08 14.51 14.80
N LEU A 431 -30.16 13.18 14.82
CA LEU A 431 -28.98 12.35 15.06
C LEU A 431 -28.05 12.40 13.84
N PRO A 432 -26.73 12.32 14.04
CA PRO A 432 -25.79 12.07 12.95
C PRO A 432 -26.18 10.79 12.21
N ASP A 433 -26.27 10.84 10.89
CA ASP A 433 -26.46 9.64 10.05
C ASP A 433 -25.19 8.80 10.06
N LEU A 434 -25.18 7.76 10.91
CA LEU A 434 -24.10 6.81 11.06
C LEU A 434 -24.43 5.41 10.50
N ALA A 435 -25.60 5.23 9.87
CA ALA A 435 -26.05 3.90 9.43
C ALA A 435 -25.11 3.28 8.37
N ALA A 436 -24.46 4.11 7.55
CA ALA A 436 -23.48 3.69 6.56
C ALA A 436 -22.20 3.09 7.17
N LEU A 437 -21.96 3.28 8.47
CA LEU A 437 -20.84 2.66 9.19
C LEU A 437 -21.03 1.16 9.41
N ASP A 438 -22.27 0.68 9.48
CA ASP A 438 -22.57 -0.74 9.68
C ASP A 438 -22.55 -1.53 8.36
N GLN A 439 -22.48 -0.84 7.21
CA GLN A 439 -22.38 -1.48 5.90
C GLN A 439 -20.95 -2.00 5.64
N PRO A 440 -20.79 -3.12 4.89
CA PRO A 440 -19.47 -3.61 4.49
C PRO A 440 -18.75 -2.60 3.56
N PRO A 441 -17.40 -2.60 3.53
CA PRO A 441 -16.64 -1.76 2.61
C PRO A 441 -16.95 -2.10 1.14
N GLY A 442 -16.74 -1.13 0.25
CA GLY A 442 -16.82 -1.36 -1.20
C GLY A 442 -18.21 -1.43 -1.85
N ARG A 443 -19.32 -1.31 -1.09
CA ARG A 443 -20.62 -1.01 -1.71
C ARG A 443 -20.80 0.50 -1.84
N PRO A 444 -21.11 1.02 -3.05
CA PRO A 444 -21.66 2.37 -3.18
C PRO A 444 -22.88 2.47 -2.27
N MET A 445 -23.05 3.61 -1.58
CA MET A 445 -24.25 3.83 -0.77
C MET A 445 -25.49 3.64 -1.65
N GLN A 446 -26.26 2.60 -1.40
CA GLN A 446 -27.62 2.52 -1.91
C GLN A 446 -28.46 3.48 -1.07
N THR A 447 -29.23 4.36 -1.71
CA THR A 447 -30.23 5.15 -0.99
C THR A 447 -31.11 4.23 -0.14
N PRO A 448 -31.52 4.69 1.06
CA PRO A 448 -32.62 4.07 1.77
C PRO A 448 -33.78 3.90 0.79
N PRO A 449 -34.44 2.73 0.74
CA PRO A 449 -35.61 2.58 -0.10
C PRO A 449 -36.58 3.71 0.25
N LYS A 450 -37.02 4.47 -0.76
CA LYS A 450 -38.09 5.46 -0.58
C LYS A 450 -39.19 4.74 0.19
N LYS A 451 -39.48 5.19 1.43
CA LYS A 451 -40.67 4.71 2.15
C LYS A 451 -41.82 4.94 1.17
N LYS A 452 -42.41 3.87 0.64
CA LYS A 452 -43.66 3.99 -0.11
C LYS A 452 -44.60 4.78 0.81
N PRO A 453 -45.24 5.85 0.32
CA PRO A 453 -46.24 6.55 1.12
C PRO A 453 -47.19 5.49 1.64
N GLN A 454 -47.31 5.39 2.98
CA GLN A 454 -48.32 4.54 3.57
C GLN A 454 -49.64 5.02 3.01
N GLY A 455 -50.23 4.21 2.13
CA GLY A 455 -51.56 4.46 1.63
C GLY A 455 -52.46 4.61 2.84
N LYS A 456 -53.13 5.75 2.94
CA LYS A 456 -54.28 5.89 3.83
C LYS A 456 -55.29 4.84 3.36
N HIS A 457 -55.46 3.78 4.16
CA HIS A 457 -56.63 2.92 4.08
C HIS A 457 -57.72 3.49 4.97
#